data_AF-A0A157QLQ4-F1
#
_entry.id   AF-A0A157QLQ4-F1
#
_cell.length_a   1.000
_cell.length_b   1.000
_cell.length_c   1.000
_cell.angle_alpha   90.00
_cell.angle_beta   90.00
_cell.angle_gamma   90.00
#
_symmetry.space_group_name_H-M   'P 1'
#
loop_
_entity.id
_entity.type
_entity.pdbx_description
1 polymer ?
#
loop_
_entity_poly.entity_id
_entity_poly.type
_entity_poly.pdbx_seq_one_letter_code
_entity_poly.pdbx_strand_id
1 'polypeptide(L)'
;MKPGSSLEKDVQEVYSFLLNMKDEGVVVGNTVFMTGKSGVQHEVDVYYEFSRAGIRHRVAIECKDWATPVSKGQIQEFESKLRDIGNITGVVVSRRGYQSGAQAFAKHVDILALRFDDLPTLNVLMAQRLTAVALPDETYMGEPFWIIMEVRGGKVTGSHYGFKDPGSDKRLIPLMFSKYHAERVCREAGLDAERWVVRGLPRFALRAFLLTLELYEKRMNAAAIVLYLPPGARPDAQFVAVQASREDLIREYYGQDLPSIEEAVNRGMAAAEE
;
A
#
# COMPACT_ATOMS: atom_id res chain seq x y z
N MET A 1 16.54 7.87 -24.98
CA MET A 1 15.14 7.53 -24.68
C MET A 1 14.32 7.62 -25.95
N LYS A 2 13.43 6.64 -26.22
CA LYS A 2 12.47 6.75 -27.32
C LYS A 2 11.48 7.89 -27.01
N PRO A 3 11.04 8.71 -27.98
CA PRO A 3 9.92 9.63 -27.78
C PRO A 3 8.71 8.88 -27.20
N GLY A 4 8.10 9.36 -26.11
CA GLY A 4 6.97 8.72 -25.42
C GLY A 4 7.32 7.83 -24.23
N SER A 5 8.57 7.34 -24.11
CA SER A 5 8.97 6.45 -23.01
C SER A 5 8.86 7.05 -21.60
N SER A 6 8.83 8.38 -21.47
CA SER A 6 8.59 9.04 -20.18
C SER A 6 7.13 8.92 -19.73
N LEU A 7 6.15 9.10 -20.63
CA LEU A 7 4.73 8.96 -20.29
C LEU A 7 4.41 7.53 -19.85
N GLU A 8 4.95 6.53 -20.54
CA GLU A 8 4.71 5.13 -20.19
C GLU A 8 5.25 4.80 -18.79
N LYS A 9 6.45 5.30 -18.46
CA LYS A 9 7.03 5.14 -17.14
C LYS A 9 6.22 5.84 -16.06
N ASP A 10 5.81 7.09 -16.31
CA ASP A 10 4.98 7.86 -15.37
C ASP A 10 3.65 7.13 -15.09
N VAL A 11 3.00 6.60 -16.14
CA VAL A 11 1.75 5.82 -16.03
C VAL A 11 1.99 4.51 -15.28
N GLN A 12 3.07 3.78 -15.59
CA GLN A 12 3.43 2.56 -14.89
C GLN A 12 3.63 2.81 -13.39
N GLU A 13 4.34 3.87 -13.01
CA GLU A 13 4.59 4.24 -11.62
C GLU A 13 3.27 4.56 -10.90
N VAL A 14 2.40 5.39 -11.50
CA VAL A 14 1.09 5.72 -10.94
C VAL A 14 0.25 4.46 -10.68
N TYR A 15 0.11 3.59 -11.68
CA TYR A 15 -0.68 2.37 -11.52
C TYR A 15 -0.04 1.39 -10.53
N SER A 16 1.29 1.33 -10.46
CA SER A 16 1.99 0.52 -9.46
C SER A 16 1.64 0.96 -8.03
N PHE A 17 1.58 2.28 -7.77
CA PHE A 17 1.15 2.81 -6.49
C PHE A 17 -0.32 2.52 -6.21
N LEU A 18 -1.21 2.79 -7.17
CA LEU A 18 -2.65 2.60 -7.01
C LEU A 18 -3.01 1.14 -6.68
N LEU A 19 -2.35 0.19 -7.33
CA LEU A 19 -2.63 -1.24 -7.17
C LEU A 19 -1.97 -1.87 -5.95
N ASN A 20 -1.00 -1.19 -5.33
CA ASN A 20 -0.19 -1.72 -4.22
C ASN A 20 -0.21 -0.81 -2.98
N MET A 21 -1.30 -0.11 -2.71
CA MET A 21 -1.44 0.76 -1.53
C MET A 21 -1.31 0.00 -0.21
N LYS A 22 -1.70 -1.29 -0.21
CA LYS A 22 -1.66 -2.21 0.94
C LYS A 22 -0.73 -3.40 0.67
N ASP A 23 0.27 -3.21 -0.17
CA ASP A 23 1.28 -4.21 -0.55
C ASP A 23 0.66 -5.49 -1.18
N GLU A 24 -0.37 -5.32 -2.03
CA GLU A 24 -1.09 -6.41 -2.69
C GLU A 24 -0.24 -7.28 -3.64
N GLY A 25 0.94 -6.79 -4.05
CA GLY A 25 1.89 -7.52 -4.88
C GLY A 25 1.51 -7.60 -6.36
N VAL A 26 0.66 -6.69 -6.85
CA VAL A 26 0.30 -6.61 -8.27
C VAL A 26 1.47 -6.06 -9.07
N VAL A 27 1.95 -6.86 -10.02
CA VAL A 27 3.04 -6.47 -10.92
C VAL A 27 2.49 -5.65 -12.09
N VAL A 28 3.06 -4.48 -12.31
CA VAL A 28 2.75 -3.60 -13.44
C VAL A 28 3.95 -3.59 -14.39
N GLY A 29 3.79 -4.24 -15.55
CA GLY A 29 4.81 -4.32 -16.58
C GLY A 29 4.76 -3.13 -17.53
N ASN A 30 5.90 -2.79 -18.10
CA ASN A 30 6.04 -1.88 -19.24
C ASN A 30 6.54 -2.66 -20.47
N THR A 31 6.12 -2.27 -21.67
CA THR A 31 6.49 -2.92 -22.95
C THR A 31 6.24 -4.43 -22.91
N VAL A 32 4.97 -4.82 -22.83
CA VAL A 32 4.55 -6.23 -22.72
C VAL A 32 4.05 -6.74 -24.06
N PHE A 33 4.62 -7.86 -24.52
CA PHE A 33 4.19 -8.54 -25.75
C PHE A 33 3.17 -9.63 -25.43
N MET A 34 2.05 -9.63 -26.16
CA MET A 34 0.92 -10.52 -25.96
C MET A 34 0.49 -11.14 -27.29
N THR A 35 0.43 -12.46 -27.37
CA THR A 35 -0.04 -13.15 -28.58
C THR A 35 -1.57 -13.11 -28.65
N GLY A 36 -2.11 -12.57 -29.73
CA GLY A 36 -3.55 -12.56 -30.02
C GLY A 36 -4.06 -13.89 -30.57
N LYS A 37 -5.39 -14.01 -30.69
CA LYS A 37 -6.07 -15.19 -31.26
C LYS A 37 -5.64 -15.45 -32.71
N SER A 38 -5.27 -14.41 -33.44
CA SER A 38 -4.74 -14.49 -34.80
C SER A 38 -3.32 -15.10 -34.88
N GLY A 39 -2.63 -15.25 -33.74
CA GLY A 39 -1.22 -15.63 -33.68
C GLY A 39 -0.24 -14.45 -33.79
N VAL A 40 -0.74 -13.24 -34.04
CA VAL A 40 0.07 -12.02 -34.09
C VAL A 40 0.49 -11.60 -32.67
N GLN A 41 1.75 -11.17 -32.52
CA GLN A 41 2.21 -10.53 -31.29
C GLN A 41 1.85 -9.05 -31.28
N HIS A 42 1.23 -8.62 -30.19
CA HIS A 42 0.86 -7.25 -29.92
C HIS A 42 1.68 -6.69 -28.77
N GLU A 43 2.30 -5.53 -28.98
CA GLU A 43 2.94 -4.76 -27.93
C GLU A 43 1.91 -3.92 -27.17
N VAL A 44 2.03 -3.85 -25.85
CA VAL A 44 1.22 -3.01 -24.97
C VAL A 44 2.16 -2.21 -24.07
N ASP A 45 1.95 -0.89 -23.98
CA ASP A 45 2.87 0.01 -23.28
C ASP A 45 2.92 -0.26 -21.78
N VAL A 46 1.75 -0.45 -21.13
CA VAL A 46 1.66 -0.83 -19.72
C VAL A 46 0.61 -1.92 -19.53
N TYR A 47 0.92 -2.93 -18.73
CA TYR A 47 0.03 -4.06 -18.47
C TYR A 47 0.04 -4.45 -17.00
N TYR A 48 -1.13 -4.77 -16.47
CA TYR A 48 -1.24 -5.43 -15.17
C TYR A 48 -2.39 -6.43 -15.15
N GLU A 49 -2.31 -7.35 -14.21
CA GLU A 49 -3.35 -8.33 -13.96
C GLU A 49 -3.40 -8.76 -12.50
N PHE A 50 -4.57 -9.21 -12.07
CA PHE A 50 -4.76 -9.85 -10.78
C PHE A 50 -5.95 -10.80 -10.85
N SER A 51 -6.08 -11.68 -9.86
CA SER A 51 -7.22 -12.60 -9.77
C SER A 51 -8.10 -12.24 -8.56
N ARG A 52 -9.41 -12.19 -8.76
CA ARG A 52 -10.39 -12.00 -7.69
C ARG A 52 -11.57 -12.93 -7.91
N ALA A 53 -11.98 -13.64 -6.87
CA ALA A 53 -13.07 -14.62 -6.94
C ALA A 53 -12.91 -15.64 -8.08
N GLY A 54 -11.68 -16.09 -8.35
CA GLY A 54 -11.37 -17.04 -9.44
C GLY A 54 -11.35 -16.43 -10.85
N ILE A 55 -11.59 -15.13 -11.00
CA ILE A 55 -11.60 -14.42 -12.28
C ILE A 55 -10.30 -13.64 -12.45
N ARG A 56 -9.62 -13.85 -13.57
CA ARG A 56 -8.42 -13.08 -13.95
C ARG A 56 -8.85 -11.77 -14.62
N HIS A 57 -8.53 -10.66 -13.98
CA HIS A 57 -8.73 -9.32 -14.52
C HIS A 57 -7.43 -8.85 -15.17
N ARG A 58 -7.51 -8.41 -16.42
CA ARG A 58 -6.36 -8.01 -17.24
C ARG A 58 -6.60 -6.64 -17.82
N VAL A 59 -5.63 -5.76 -17.72
CA VAL A 59 -5.73 -4.39 -18.23
C VAL A 59 -4.51 -4.07 -19.06
N ALA A 60 -4.75 -3.63 -20.30
CA ALA A 60 -3.76 -3.06 -21.19
C ALA A 60 -3.95 -1.54 -21.24
N ILE A 61 -2.87 -0.80 -21.10
CA ILE A 61 -2.84 0.65 -21.19
C ILE A 61 -1.94 1.05 -22.35
N GLU A 62 -2.49 1.89 -23.24
CA GLU A 62 -1.75 2.50 -24.33
C GLU A 62 -1.51 3.99 -24.01
N CYS A 63 -0.26 4.43 -24.11
CA CYS A 63 0.20 5.78 -23.81
C CYS A 63 0.42 6.56 -25.11
N LYS A 64 -0.38 7.62 -25.33
CA LYS A 64 -0.28 8.46 -26.53
C LYS A 64 0.28 9.84 -26.18
N ASP A 65 1.60 9.96 -26.29
CA ASP A 65 2.37 11.20 -26.07
C ASP A 65 2.64 11.98 -27.37
N TRP A 66 1.56 12.31 -28.10
CA TRP A 66 1.65 12.95 -29.41
C TRP A 66 1.56 14.47 -29.29
N ALA A 67 2.01 15.20 -30.31
CA ALA A 67 1.82 16.65 -30.36
C ALA A 67 0.35 17.06 -30.54
N THR A 68 -0.47 16.17 -31.10
CA THR A 68 -1.89 16.38 -31.37
C THR A 68 -2.78 15.48 -30.52
N PRO A 69 -4.07 15.85 -30.31
CA PRO A 69 -5.03 15.00 -29.62
C PRO A 69 -5.21 13.64 -30.32
N VAL A 70 -5.45 12.60 -29.52
CA VAL A 70 -5.67 11.24 -30.01
C VAL A 70 -6.88 11.20 -30.95
N SER A 71 -6.66 10.62 -32.13
CA SER A 71 -7.64 10.48 -33.19
C SER A 71 -8.49 9.22 -33.02
N LYS A 72 -9.65 9.18 -33.70
CA LYS A 72 -10.51 7.99 -33.72
C LYS A 72 -9.78 6.76 -34.25
N GLY A 73 -8.94 6.92 -35.28
CA GLY A 73 -8.17 5.82 -35.88
C GLY A 73 -7.24 5.14 -34.88
N GLN A 74 -6.58 5.92 -34.02
CA GLN A 74 -5.71 5.36 -32.97
C GLN A 74 -6.49 4.55 -31.92
N ILE A 75 -7.72 4.95 -31.60
CA ILE A 75 -8.59 4.16 -30.70
C ILE A 75 -9.07 2.87 -31.40
N GLN A 76 -9.39 2.94 -32.70
CA GLN A 76 -9.79 1.76 -33.49
C GLN A 76 -8.67 0.72 -33.63
N GLU A 77 -7.43 1.19 -33.81
CA GLU A 77 -6.24 0.34 -33.82
C GLU A 77 -6.08 -0.39 -32.49
N PHE A 78 -6.19 0.34 -31.37
CA PHE A 78 -6.10 -0.26 -30.05
C PHE A 78 -7.27 -1.21 -29.73
N GLU A 79 -8.50 -0.86 -30.11
CA GLU A 79 -9.66 -1.76 -29.97
C GLU A 79 -9.44 -3.07 -30.75
N SER A 80 -8.90 -3.00 -31.97
CA SER A 80 -8.60 -4.18 -32.77
C SER A 80 -7.54 -5.07 -32.11
N LYS A 81 -6.50 -4.45 -31.52
CA LYS A 81 -5.49 -5.12 -30.69
C LYS A 81 -6.14 -5.87 -29.51
N LEU A 82 -6.99 -5.18 -28.73
CA LEU A 82 -7.66 -5.75 -27.57
C LEU A 82 -8.62 -6.89 -27.94
N ARG A 83 -9.37 -6.75 -29.04
CA ARG A 83 -10.29 -7.78 -29.54
C ARG A 83 -9.55 -9.07 -29.91
N ASP A 84 -8.38 -8.93 -30.54
CA ASP A 84 -7.53 -10.06 -30.91
C ASP A 84 -6.90 -10.71 -29.67
N ILE A 85 -6.41 -9.94 -28.69
CA ILE A 85 -5.91 -10.48 -27.41
C ILE A 85 -7.02 -11.19 -26.62
N GLY A 86 -8.20 -10.58 -26.52
CA GLY A 86 -9.36 -11.11 -25.79
C GLY A 86 -9.21 -11.13 -24.27
N ASN A 87 -10.35 -11.10 -23.56
CA ASN A 87 -10.44 -11.07 -22.09
C ASN A 87 -9.46 -10.05 -21.47
N ILE A 88 -9.54 -8.80 -21.93
CA ILE A 88 -8.67 -7.71 -21.52
C ILE A 88 -9.44 -6.39 -21.59
N THR A 89 -9.24 -5.52 -20.60
CA THR A 89 -9.79 -4.16 -20.58
C THR A 89 -8.77 -3.19 -21.15
N GLY A 90 -9.23 -2.23 -21.94
CA GLY A 90 -8.40 -1.20 -22.54
C GLY A 90 -8.47 0.13 -21.79
N VAL A 91 -7.30 0.73 -21.57
CA VAL A 91 -7.16 2.13 -21.15
C VAL A 91 -6.26 2.83 -22.16
N VAL A 92 -6.59 4.07 -22.51
CA VAL A 92 -5.68 4.95 -23.27
C VAL A 92 -5.39 6.16 -22.39
N VAL A 93 -4.12 6.54 -22.28
CA VAL A 93 -3.70 7.75 -21.55
C VAL A 93 -3.04 8.72 -22.54
N SER A 94 -3.44 9.98 -22.53
CA SER A 94 -2.83 11.01 -23.39
C SER A 94 -2.49 12.31 -22.66
N ARG A 95 -1.34 12.93 -22.97
CA ARG A 95 -1.02 14.29 -22.53
C ARG A 95 -1.80 15.38 -23.28
N ARG A 96 -2.22 15.13 -24.53
CA ARG A 96 -2.91 16.11 -25.38
C ARG A 96 -4.42 15.90 -25.49
N GLY A 97 -4.95 14.89 -24.80
CA GLY A 97 -6.37 14.57 -24.82
C GLY A 97 -6.80 13.95 -26.15
N TYR A 98 -8.06 14.18 -26.54
CA TYR A 98 -8.73 13.39 -27.57
C TYR A 98 -9.54 14.28 -28.50
N GLN A 99 -9.67 13.87 -29.76
CA GLN A 99 -10.70 14.40 -30.66
C GLN A 99 -12.09 13.91 -30.19
N SER A 100 -13.14 14.69 -30.44
CA SER A 100 -14.51 14.34 -30.05
C SER A 100 -14.96 12.97 -30.59
N GLY A 101 -14.64 12.69 -31.85
CA GLY A 101 -14.92 11.38 -32.47
C GLY A 101 -14.14 10.22 -31.85
N ALA A 102 -12.95 10.48 -31.27
CA ALA A 102 -12.18 9.48 -30.56
C ALA A 102 -12.80 9.16 -29.19
N GLN A 103 -13.23 10.18 -28.43
CA GLN A 103 -13.91 9.98 -27.15
C GLN A 103 -15.24 9.24 -27.31
N ALA A 104 -16.05 9.65 -28.28
CA ALA A 104 -17.32 9.00 -28.57
C ALA A 104 -17.14 7.52 -28.94
N PHE A 105 -16.11 7.22 -29.74
CA PHE A 105 -15.81 5.85 -30.13
C PHE A 105 -15.24 5.04 -28.95
N ALA A 106 -14.29 5.58 -28.17
CA ALA A 106 -13.73 4.91 -27.00
C ALA A 106 -14.83 4.49 -26.01
N LYS A 107 -15.78 5.38 -25.73
CA LYS A 107 -16.95 5.08 -24.90
C LYS A 107 -17.84 3.98 -25.49
N HIS A 108 -18.00 3.94 -26.81
CA HIS A 108 -18.82 2.94 -27.48
C HIS A 108 -18.22 1.52 -27.41
N VAL A 109 -16.90 1.42 -27.35
CA VAL A 109 -16.17 0.14 -27.33
C VAL A 109 -15.55 -0.18 -25.96
N ASP A 110 -16.03 0.47 -24.89
CA ASP A 110 -15.60 0.27 -23.51
C ASP A 110 -14.08 0.42 -23.26
N ILE A 111 -13.45 1.35 -23.98
CA ILE A 111 -12.08 1.80 -23.71
C ILE A 111 -12.11 3.04 -22.83
N LEU A 112 -11.42 2.98 -21.69
CA LEU A 112 -11.28 4.12 -20.78
C LEU A 112 -10.27 5.12 -21.35
N ALA A 113 -10.73 6.29 -21.76
CA ALA A 113 -9.88 7.37 -22.24
C ALA A 113 -9.58 8.37 -21.11
N LEU A 114 -8.32 8.49 -20.71
CA LEU A 114 -7.85 9.38 -19.65
C LEU A 114 -6.85 10.40 -20.19
N ARG A 115 -6.91 11.63 -19.69
CA ARG A 115 -5.77 12.54 -19.76
C ARG A 115 -4.76 12.15 -18.69
N PHE A 116 -3.48 12.40 -18.94
CA PHE A 116 -2.47 12.21 -17.89
C PHE A 116 -2.77 13.09 -16.66
N ASP A 117 -3.33 14.28 -16.86
CA ASP A 117 -3.76 15.19 -15.80
C ASP A 117 -4.93 14.64 -14.95
N ASP A 118 -5.64 13.62 -15.43
CA ASP A 118 -6.71 12.95 -14.67
C ASP A 118 -6.13 11.93 -13.67
N LEU A 119 -4.84 11.59 -13.78
CA LEU A 119 -4.15 10.68 -12.87
C LEU A 119 -3.67 11.42 -11.62
N PRO A 120 -3.69 10.77 -10.44
CA PRO A 120 -3.18 11.38 -9.22
C PRO A 120 -1.67 11.62 -9.32
N THR A 121 -1.23 12.75 -8.77
CA THR A 121 0.20 13.07 -8.68
C THR A 121 0.90 12.20 -7.64
N LEU A 122 2.22 12.06 -7.77
CA LEU A 122 3.03 11.26 -6.84
C LEU A 122 2.84 11.67 -5.37
N ASN A 123 2.76 12.96 -5.07
CA ASN A 123 2.56 13.45 -3.70
C ASN A 123 1.22 13.00 -3.12
N VAL A 124 0.16 12.99 -3.94
CA VAL A 124 -1.16 12.48 -3.53
C VAL A 124 -1.10 10.97 -3.28
N LEU A 125 -0.44 10.22 -4.17
CA LEU A 125 -0.26 8.77 -4.02
C LEU A 125 0.55 8.41 -2.77
N MET A 126 1.62 9.15 -2.48
CA MET A 126 2.42 8.98 -1.27
C MET A 126 1.62 9.27 0.00
N ALA A 127 0.85 10.35 0.02
CA ALA A 127 -0.02 10.68 1.16
C ALA A 127 -1.10 9.60 1.38
N GLN A 128 -1.70 9.10 0.31
CA GLN A 128 -2.66 7.99 0.36
C GLN A 128 -2.00 6.71 0.88
N ARG A 129 -0.79 6.37 0.41
CA ARG A 129 -0.05 5.21 0.91
C ARG A 129 0.28 5.33 2.39
N LEU A 130 0.81 6.48 2.82
CA LEU A 130 1.09 6.75 4.24
C LEU A 130 -0.17 6.59 5.09
N THR A 131 -1.29 7.11 4.63
CA THR A 131 -2.59 6.94 5.31
C THR A 131 -2.96 5.46 5.39
N ALA A 132 -2.88 4.72 4.28
CA ALA A 132 -3.26 3.31 4.24
C ALA A 132 -2.44 2.43 5.19
N VAL A 133 -1.14 2.68 5.32
CA VAL A 133 -0.23 1.80 6.09
C VAL A 133 0.01 2.27 7.52
N ALA A 134 0.01 3.58 7.79
CA ALA A 134 0.34 4.11 9.12
C ALA A 134 -0.89 4.49 9.95
N LEU A 135 -2.05 4.66 9.33
CA LEU A 135 -3.29 5.13 9.97
C LEU A 135 -4.42 4.10 9.80
N PRO A 136 -4.29 2.90 10.42
CA PRO A 136 -5.31 1.87 10.31
C PRO A 136 -6.66 2.35 10.88
N ASP A 137 -7.74 2.04 10.16
CA ASP A 137 -9.11 2.32 10.58
C ASP A 137 -9.73 1.11 11.32
N GLU A 138 -10.96 1.26 11.80
CA GLU A 138 -11.69 0.23 12.54
C GLU A 138 -12.05 -1.02 11.72
N THR A 139 -11.93 -0.98 10.39
CA THR A 139 -12.19 -2.12 9.50
C THR A 139 -10.98 -3.05 9.39
N TYR A 140 -9.80 -2.59 9.81
CA TYR A 140 -8.58 -3.37 9.73
C TYR A 140 -8.60 -4.50 10.77
N MET A 141 -8.30 -5.70 10.30
CA MET A 141 -8.18 -6.89 11.13
C MET A 141 -6.75 -7.06 11.63
N GLY A 142 -6.59 -7.55 12.86
CA GLY A 142 -5.27 -7.86 13.40
C GLY A 142 -4.69 -9.12 12.75
N GLU A 143 -3.55 -8.97 12.07
CA GLU A 143 -2.82 -10.08 11.44
C GLU A 143 -1.31 -9.98 11.78
N PRO A 144 -0.87 -10.50 12.95
CA PRO A 144 -1.70 -11.11 14.00
C PRO A 144 -2.08 -10.12 15.12
N PHE A 145 -1.53 -8.90 15.11
CA PHE A 145 -1.58 -8.03 16.28
C PHE A 145 -2.73 -7.02 16.22
N TRP A 146 -3.19 -6.67 17.40
CA TRP A 146 -3.99 -5.51 17.72
C TRP A 146 -3.12 -4.55 18.52
N ILE A 147 -3.25 -3.27 18.22
CA ILE A 147 -2.46 -2.19 18.83
C ILE A 147 -3.40 -1.08 19.32
N ILE A 148 -2.93 -0.26 20.25
CA ILE A 148 -3.68 0.88 20.78
C ILE A 148 -3.04 2.16 20.22
N MET A 149 -3.86 3.03 19.61
CA MET A 149 -3.39 4.24 18.92
C MET A 149 -4.10 5.49 19.43
N GLU A 150 -3.40 6.61 19.41
CA GLU A 150 -3.95 7.92 19.75
C GLU A 150 -4.89 8.40 18.64
N VAL A 151 -6.00 9.02 19.04
CA VAL A 151 -7.01 9.64 18.19
C VAL A 151 -7.12 11.12 18.51
N ARG A 152 -7.30 11.94 17.47
CA ARG A 152 -7.66 13.36 17.57
C ARG A 152 -8.72 13.68 16.54
N GLY A 153 -9.85 14.24 16.98
CA GLY A 153 -10.98 14.55 16.10
C GLY A 153 -11.53 13.31 15.37
N GLY A 154 -11.55 12.15 16.04
CA GLY A 154 -12.05 10.90 15.49
C GLY A 154 -11.12 10.16 14.52
N LYS A 155 -9.92 10.69 14.23
CA LYS A 155 -8.92 10.03 13.38
C LYS A 155 -7.68 9.65 14.17
N VAL A 156 -7.13 8.47 13.86
CA VAL A 156 -5.84 8.04 14.42
C VAL A 156 -4.72 8.99 13.98
N THR A 157 -3.77 9.25 14.88
CA THR A 157 -2.65 10.18 14.61
C THR A 157 -1.40 9.48 14.11
N GLY A 158 -1.35 8.14 14.17
CA GLY A 158 -0.15 7.34 13.96
C GLY A 158 0.70 7.17 15.24
N SER A 159 0.33 7.83 16.34
CA SER A 159 1.00 7.64 17.64
C SER A 159 0.48 6.42 18.37
N HIS A 160 1.38 5.63 18.94
CA HIS A 160 1.05 4.40 19.66
C HIS A 160 0.95 4.67 21.17
N TYR A 161 0.04 3.98 21.84
CA TYR A 161 0.04 3.93 23.30
C TYR A 161 1.26 3.16 23.78
N GLY A 162 1.87 3.62 24.88
CA GLY A 162 2.93 2.88 25.55
C GLY A 162 2.94 3.15 27.04
N PHE A 163 3.11 2.11 27.84
CA PHE A 163 3.23 2.22 29.30
C PHE A 163 4.69 2.19 29.74
N LYS A 164 4.97 2.59 30.98
CA LYS A 164 6.34 2.56 31.53
C LYS A 164 6.66 1.15 32.01
N ASP A 165 7.82 0.63 31.62
CA ASP A 165 8.33 -0.63 32.14
C ASP A 165 8.61 -0.53 33.66
N PRO A 166 8.09 -1.45 34.49
CA PRO A 166 8.37 -1.42 35.93
C PRO A 166 9.88 -1.52 36.21
N GLY A 167 10.44 -0.49 36.83
CA GLY A 167 11.86 -0.46 37.20
C GLY A 167 12.81 0.06 36.12
N SER A 168 12.31 0.53 34.97
CA SER A 168 13.11 1.26 33.99
C SER A 168 12.37 2.46 33.41
N ASP A 169 13.10 3.36 32.74
CA ASP A 169 12.49 4.48 31.99
C ASP A 169 12.04 4.09 30.58
N LYS A 170 12.09 2.78 30.26
CA LYS A 170 11.71 2.28 28.94
C LYS A 170 10.19 2.36 28.74
N ARG A 171 9.77 2.82 27.56
CA ARG A 171 8.35 2.78 27.14
C ARG A 171 8.05 1.49 26.38
N LEU A 172 6.97 0.82 26.76
CA LEU A 172 6.57 -0.46 26.16
C LEU A 172 5.26 -0.29 25.40
N ILE A 173 5.31 -0.56 24.09
CA ILE A 173 4.16 -0.49 23.19
C ILE A 173 3.50 -1.87 23.15
N PRO A 174 2.27 -2.04 23.66
CA PRO A 174 1.63 -3.34 23.75
C PRO A 174 1.07 -3.81 22.40
N LEU A 175 1.41 -5.04 22.04
CA LEU A 175 0.85 -5.80 20.93
C LEU A 175 0.04 -6.97 21.47
N MET A 176 -1.19 -7.15 20.99
CA MET A 176 -2.10 -8.20 21.48
C MET A 176 -2.55 -9.09 20.34
N PHE A 177 -2.59 -10.42 20.52
CA PHE A 177 -3.14 -11.31 19.50
C PHE A 177 -4.66 -11.19 19.31
N SER A 178 -5.36 -10.58 20.26
CA SER A 178 -6.83 -10.49 20.21
C SER A 178 -7.30 -9.06 20.52
N LYS A 179 -8.36 -8.65 19.80
CA LYS A 179 -9.04 -7.37 20.06
C LYS A 179 -9.53 -7.29 21.51
N TYR A 180 -10.06 -8.38 22.05
CA TYR A 180 -10.53 -8.46 23.42
C TYR A 180 -9.42 -8.19 24.44
N HIS A 181 -8.21 -8.70 24.20
CA HIS A 181 -7.05 -8.42 25.06
C HIS A 181 -6.65 -6.95 24.97
N ALA A 182 -6.67 -6.38 23.77
CA ALA A 182 -6.35 -4.96 23.57
C ALA A 182 -7.35 -4.04 24.29
N GLU A 183 -8.64 -4.34 24.18
CA GLU A 183 -9.70 -3.61 24.88
C GLU A 183 -9.59 -3.77 26.41
N ARG A 184 -9.19 -4.95 26.89
CA ARG A 184 -8.92 -5.18 28.32
C ARG A 184 -7.77 -4.29 28.82
N VAL A 185 -6.67 -4.20 28.06
CA VAL A 185 -5.56 -3.27 28.38
C VAL A 185 -6.05 -1.84 28.48
N CYS A 186 -6.89 -1.37 27.54
CA CYS A 186 -7.48 -0.03 27.62
C CYS A 186 -8.29 0.19 28.90
N ARG A 187 -9.14 -0.79 29.27
CA ARG A 187 -9.97 -0.71 30.48
C ARG A 187 -9.13 -0.70 31.77
N GLU A 188 -8.18 -1.61 31.89
CA GLU A 188 -7.35 -1.73 33.10
C GLU A 188 -6.39 -0.55 33.28
N ALA A 189 -5.93 0.05 32.17
CA ALA A 189 -5.13 1.26 32.20
C ALA A 189 -5.96 2.56 32.32
N GLY A 190 -7.29 2.48 32.34
CA GLY A 190 -8.18 3.64 32.43
C GLY A 190 -8.02 4.62 31.26
N LEU A 191 -7.79 4.10 30.05
CA LEU A 191 -7.57 4.95 28.88
C LEU A 191 -8.87 5.64 28.45
N ASP A 192 -8.77 6.95 28.21
CA ASP A 192 -9.84 7.74 27.65
C ASP A 192 -10.15 7.30 26.20
N ALA A 193 -11.38 6.85 25.97
CA ALA A 193 -11.84 6.35 24.68
C ALA A 193 -11.96 7.45 23.61
N GLU A 194 -12.01 8.73 24.00
CA GLU A 194 -11.93 9.85 23.05
C GLU A 194 -10.51 10.06 22.51
N ARG A 195 -9.51 9.55 23.25
CA ARG A 195 -8.09 9.70 22.93
C ARG A 195 -7.42 8.41 22.46
N TRP A 196 -7.88 7.24 22.90
CA TRP A 196 -7.20 5.96 22.64
C TRP A 196 -8.17 4.92 22.09
N VAL A 197 -7.79 4.30 20.97
CA VAL A 197 -8.61 3.28 20.30
C VAL A 197 -7.78 2.06 19.94
N VAL A 198 -8.45 0.91 19.90
CA VAL A 198 -7.87 -0.35 19.42
C VAL A 198 -7.96 -0.41 17.89
N ARG A 199 -6.87 -0.80 17.24
CA ARG A 199 -6.77 -1.01 15.79
C ARG A 199 -6.13 -2.34 15.46
N GLY A 200 -6.61 -2.97 14.40
CA GLY A 200 -5.96 -4.13 13.82
C GLY A 200 -4.67 -3.70 13.12
N LEU A 201 -3.66 -4.54 13.22
CA LEU A 201 -2.38 -4.36 12.56
C LEU A 201 -2.21 -5.46 11.51
N PRO A 202 -2.84 -5.34 10.32
CA PRO A 202 -2.66 -6.26 9.22
C PRO A 202 -1.23 -6.16 8.67
N ARG A 203 -0.81 -7.12 7.83
CA ARG A 203 0.58 -7.27 7.39
C ARG A 203 1.24 -5.98 6.86
N PHE A 204 0.56 -5.19 6.02
CA PHE A 204 1.09 -3.94 5.46
C PHE A 204 1.20 -2.81 6.52
N ALA A 205 0.31 -2.80 7.52
CA ALA A 205 0.40 -1.86 8.64
C ALA A 205 1.45 -2.30 9.66
N LEU A 206 1.60 -3.62 9.88
CA LEU A 206 2.68 -4.20 10.68
C LEU A 206 4.03 -3.82 10.10
N ARG A 207 4.19 -3.88 8.78
CA ARG A 207 5.39 -3.39 8.09
C ARG A 207 5.72 -1.94 8.45
N ALA A 208 4.73 -1.04 8.39
CA ALA A 208 4.91 0.37 8.74
C ALA A 208 5.25 0.57 10.23
N PHE A 209 4.60 -0.20 11.11
CA PHE A 209 4.92 -0.22 12.53
C PHE A 209 6.37 -0.67 12.77
N LEU A 210 6.85 -1.74 12.13
CA LEU A 210 8.21 -2.27 12.30
C LEU A 210 9.29 -1.32 11.77
N LEU A 211 9.00 -0.57 10.70
CA LEU A 211 9.88 0.51 10.24
C LEU A 211 9.96 1.63 11.28
N THR A 212 8.83 1.97 11.90
CA THR A 212 8.77 2.99 12.96
C THR A 212 9.42 2.51 14.27
N LEU A 213 9.30 1.21 14.59
CA LEU A 213 9.84 0.60 15.80
C LEU A 213 11.37 0.71 15.85
N GLU A 214 12.06 0.73 14.70
CA GLU A 214 13.50 1.00 14.66
C GLU A 214 13.84 2.33 15.32
N LEU A 215 13.09 3.38 14.98
CA LEU A 215 13.28 4.72 15.56
C LEU A 215 12.95 4.71 17.06
N TYR A 216 11.91 3.99 17.46
CA TYR A 216 11.50 3.88 18.85
C TYR A 216 12.58 3.21 19.72
N GLU A 217 13.12 2.09 19.25
CA GLU A 217 14.17 1.33 19.93
C GLU A 217 15.47 2.12 20.02
N LYS A 218 15.88 2.75 18.92
CA LYS A 218 17.20 3.40 18.85
C LYS A 218 17.21 4.82 19.41
N ARG A 219 16.10 5.57 19.35
CA ARG A 219 16.08 7.00 19.69
C ARG A 219 15.12 7.42 20.79
N MET A 220 14.14 6.57 21.15
CA MET A 220 13.09 6.97 22.11
C MET A 220 13.08 6.12 23.39
N ASN A 221 14.07 5.25 23.60
CA ASN A 221 14.10 4.29 24.70
C ASN A 221 12.76 3.55 24.83
N ALA A 222 12.26 3.05 23.71
CA ALA A 222 10.97 2.37 23.62
C ALA A 222 11.13 0.99 22.98
N ALA A 223 10.24 0.05 23.28
CA ALA A 223 10.24 -1.29 22.70
C ALA A 223 8.82 -1.80 22.55
N ALA A 224 8.63 -2.85 21.75
CA ALA A 224 7.36 -3.57 21.71
C ALA A 224 7.28 -4.62 22.83
N ILE A 225 6.06 -4.90 23.29
CA ILE A 225 5.78 -6.00 24.21
C ILE A 225 4.53 -6.74 23.77
N VAL A 226 4.62 -8.06 23.65
CA VAL A 226 3.46 -8.90 23.36
C VAL A 226 2.77 -9.24 24.67
N LEU A 227 1.49 -8.86 24.76
CA LEU A 227 0.63 -9.15 25.90
C LEU A 227 -0.44 -10.18 25.49
N TYR A 228 -0.48 -11.30 26.20
CA TYR A 228 -1.52 -12.31 25.95
C TYR A 228 -1.90 -13.08 27.21
N LEU A 229 -3.04 -13.73 27.12
CA LEU A 229 -3.52 -14.70 28.11
C LEU A 229 -3.84 -16.00 27.38
N PRO A 230 -3.57 -17.16 28.01
CA PRO A 230 -3.98 -18.42 27.44
C PRO A 230 -5.52 -18.54 27.43
N PRO A 231 -6.09 -19.32 26.50
CA PRO A 231 -7.51 -19.65 26.54
C PRO A 231 -7.94 -20.20 27.91
N GLY A 232 -9.09 -19.75 28.41
CA GLY A 232 -9.60 -20.15 29.72
C GLY A 232 -8.99 -19.43 30.92
N ALA A 233 -8.09 -18.45 30.70
CA ALA A 233 -7.62 -17.58 31.77
C ALA A 233 -8.78 -16.89 32.49
N ARG A 234 -8.70 -16.84 33.83
CA ARG A 234 -9.70 -16.16 34.66
C ARG A 234 -9.73 -14.65 34.35
N PRO A 235 -10.86 -13.95 34.56
CA PRO A 235 -10.97 -12.52 34.29
C PRO A 235 -9.95 -11.64 35.04
N ASP A 236 -9.48 -12.09 36.20
CA ASP A 236 -8.49 -11.43 37.06
C ASP A 236 -7.03 -11.84 36.76
N ALA A 237 -6.81 -12.78 35.85
CA ALA A 237 -5.48 -13.25 35.50
C ALA A 237 -4.64 -12.13 34.90
N GLN A 238 -3.38 -12.01 35.33
CA GLN A 238 -2.42 -11.05 34.78
C GLN A 238 -1.92 -11.50 33.42
N PHE A 239 -1.71 -10.55 32.51
CA PHE A 239 -1.16 -10.81 31.19
C PHE A 239 0.22 -11.47 31.28
N VAL A 240 0.45 -12.48 30.43
CA VAL A 240 1.80 -12.89 30.08
C VAL A 240 2.38 -11.78 29.20
N ALA A 241 3.55 -11.28 29.60
CA ALA A 241 4.21 -10.16 28.95
C ALA A 241 5.57 -10.60 28.41
N VAL A 242 5.74 -10.53 27.09
CA VAL A 242 6.97 -10.95 26.41
C VAL A 242 7.50 -9.77 25.62
N GLN A 243 8.60 -9.18 26.07
CA GLN A 243 9.26 -8.12 25.30
C GLN A 243 9.70 -8.69 23.95
N ALA A 244 9.45 -7.93 22.88
CA ALA A 244 9.78 -8.36 21.53
C ALA A 244 10.59 -7.27 20.85
N SER A 245 11.79 -7.62 20.40
CA SER A 245 12.62 -6.73 19.59
C SER A 245 12.02 -6.59 18.19
N ARG A 246 12.35 -5.50 17.49
CA ARG A 246 12.06 -5.37 16.06
C ARG A 246 12.56 -6.58 15.26
N GLU A 247 13.76 -7.07 15.55
CA GLU A 247 14.37 -8.20 14.84
C GLU A 247 13.57 -9.49 15.02
N ASP A 248 13.15 -9.80 16.25
CA ASP A 248 12.32 -10.97 16.54
C ASP A 248 10.94 -10.82 15.88
N LEU A 249 10.34 -9.63 15.93
CA LEU A 249 9.05 -9.39 15.28
C LEU A 249 9.12 -9.52 13.75
N ILE A 250 10.21 -9.06 13.14
CA ILE A 250 10.48 -9.25 11.71
C ILE A 250 10.60 -10.74 11.41
N ARG A 251 11.44 -11.47 12.15
CA ARG A 251 11.71 -12.89 11.92
C ARG A 251 10.46 -13.76 12.09
N GLU A 252 9.69 -13.54 13.15
CA GLU A 252 8.64 -14.46 13.59
C GLU A 252 7.25 -14.12 13.05
N TYR A 253 6.96 -12.82 12.79
CA TYR A 253 5.60 -12.39 12.43
C TYR A 253 5.51 -11.72 11.06
N TYR A 254 6.57 -11.03 10.61
CA TYR A 254 6.58 -10.43 9.28
C TYR A 254 7.18 -11.36 8.21
N GLY A 255 8.25 -12.09 8.52
CA GLY A 255 8.82 -13.16 7.69
C GLY A 255 9.47 -12.70 6.38
N GLN A 256 9.81 -11.42 6.26
CA GLN A 256 10.52 -10.85 5.10
C GLN A 256 11.50 -9.77 5.58
N ASP A 257 12.56 -9.52 4.82
CA ASP A 257 13.50 -8.46 5.16
C ASP A 257 12.84 -7.08 5.09
N LEU A 258 13.22 -6.20 6.03
CA LEU A 258 12.81 -4.80 6.03
C LEU A 258 14.04 -3.90 5.98
N PRO A 259 13.99 -2.79 5.21
CA PRO A 259 15.08 -1.84 5.19
C PRO A 259 15.25 -1.15 6.55
N SER A 260 16.49 -0.73 6.84
CA SER A 260 16.77 0.20 7.94
C SER A 260 16.60 1.64 7.46
N ILE A 261 15.80 2.43 8.19
CA ILE A 261 15.64 3.86 7.96
C ILE A 261 16.96 4.57 8.25
N GLU A 262 17.65 4.22 9.33
CA GLU A 262 18.91 4.87 9.70
C GLU A 262 20.03 4.60 8.70
N GLU A 263 20.18 3.36 8.22
CA GLU A 263 21.18 3.06 7.20
C GLU A 263 20.90 3.78 5.88
N ALA A 264 19.62 3.96 5.53
CA ALA A 264 19.24 4.73 4.34
C ALA A 264 19.60 6.22 4.50
N VAL A 265 19.33 6.81 5.67
CA VAL A 265 19.70 8.20 5.98
C VAL A 265 21.21 8.37 5.97
N ASN A 266 21.97 7.48 6.61
CA ASN A 266 23.43 7.55 6.68
C ASN A 266 24.07 7.42 5.29
N ARG A 267 23.57 6.51 4.44
CA ARG A 267 24.02 6.40 3.05
C ARG A 267 23.70 7.65 2.22
N GLY A 268 22.53 8.24 2.43
CA GLY A 268 22.13 9.47 1.75
C GLY A 268 23.00 10.68 2.15
N MET A 269 23.41 10.77 3.42
CA MET A 269 24.34 11.80 3.88
C MET A 269 25.73 11.62 3.29
N ALA A 270 26.27 10.40 3.30
CA ALA A 270 27.57 10.10 2.71
C ALA A 270 27.63 10.41 1.20
N ALA A 271 26.57 10.10 0.46
CA ALA A 271 26.48 10.40 -0.97
C ALA A 271 26.24 11.89 -1.30
N ALA A 272 25.87 12.72 -0.32
CA ALA A 272 25.72 14.17 -0.49
C ALA A 272 27.00 14.95 -0.13
N GLU A 273 27.99 14.27 0.48
CA GLU A 273 29.30 14.81 0.82
C GLU A 273 30.38 14.52 -0.26
N GLU A 274 30.05 13.72 -1.29
CA GLU A 274 30.84 13.45 -2.50
C GLU A 274 30.37 14.27 -3.70
#